data_AF-A0AAV2IQU1-F1
#
_entry.id   AF-A0AAV2IQU1-F1
#
_cell.length_a   1.000
_cell.length_b   1.000
_cell.length_c   1.000
_cell.angle_alpha   90.00
_cell.angle_beta   90.00
_cell.angle_gamma   90.00
#
_symmetry.space_group_name_H-M   'P 1'
#
loop_
_entity.id
_entity.type
_entity.pdbx_description
1 polymer ?
#
loop_
_entity_poly.entity_id
_entity_poly.type
_entity_poly.pdbx_seq_one_letter_code
_entity_poly.pdbx_strand_id
1 'polypeptide(L)'
;KEYFFDRDPEIFHCVLNYFRTGELHLPTSVCGPVVKSELEFWGVDEVDIEECCWSRYATWATTLQALRKLEEDRKEHFQLGEYPEQNFPSDFREFRRRAWKFFAQPSSSVPAKLYGIVSLTVIFLSIFSFCANTHSAFKVVDVHAGDLDLVHNATGDGEYSRWVEGGVRQSNSILGDSQRNGTSDTTVKMVAHPALHHLDVGCLVFFVLELLARFLVSPSKVKFILMPMTIIEFMALLPDLIDNLARLLSATYAEHQTI
;
A
#
# COMPACT_ATOMS: atom_id res chain seq x y z
N LYS A 1 17.93 -3.87 -64.55
CA LYS A 1 17.40 -2.77 -63.71
C LYS A 1 17.92 -2.99 -62.31
N GLU A 2 18.43 -1.95 -61.67
CA GLU A 2 18.94 -1.99 -60.29
C GLU A 2 17.99 -1.20 -59.38
N TYR A 3 17.81 -1.66 -58.15
CA TYR A 3 16.97 -1.03 -57.13
C TYR A 3 17.82 -0.80 -55.88
N PHE A 4 17.70 0.38 -55.27
CA PHE A 4 18.44 0.77 -54.07
C PHE A 4 17.48 1.03 -52.92
N PHE A 5 17.82 0.50 -51.74
CA PHE A 5 17.06 0.66 -50.50
C PHE A 5 18.02 1.05 -49.37
N ASP A 6 17.76 2.19 -48.72
CA ASP A 6 18.52 2.66 -47.54
C ASP A 6 17.85 2.14 -46.27
N ARG A 7 18.02 0.85 -46.01
CA ARG A 7 17.28 0.05 -45.03
C ARG A 7 18.23 -0.92 -44.32
N ASP A 8 17.74 -1.57 -43.26
CA ASP A 8 18.54 -2.53 -42.51
C ASP A 8 18.93 -3.75 -43.39
N PRO A 9 20.22 -3.99 -43.63
CA PRO A 9 20.66 -5.06 -44.52
C PRO A 9 20.43 -6.45 -43.93
N GLU A 10 20.45 -6.60 -42.60
CA GLU A 10 20.29 -7.89 -41.93
C GLU A 10 18.86 -8.40 -42.05
N ILE A 11 17.87 -7.54 -41.83
CA ILE A 11 16.45 -7.91 -42.02
C ILE A 11 16.13 -8.14 -43.49
N PHE A 12 16.71 -7.34 -44.39
CA PHE A 12 16.52 -7.55 -45.83
C PHE A 12 16.96 -8.94 -46.27
N HIS A 13 18.05 -9.48 -45.72
CA HIS A 13 18.48 -10.86 -46.00
C HIS A 13 17.42 -11.89 -45.59
N CYS A 14 16.78 -11.72 -44.43
CA CYS A 14 15.70 -12.59 -43.98
C CYS A 14 14.47 -12.50 -44.89
N VAL A 15 14.06 -11.28 -45.27
CA VAL A 15 12.94 -11.04 -46.18
C VAL A 15 13.21 -11.64 -47.57
N LEU A 16 14.42 -11.46 -48.10
CA LEU A 16 14.81 -12.02 -49.38
C LEU A 16 14.80 -13.56 -49.35
N ASN A 17 15.23 -14.17 -48.24
CA ASN A 17 15.16 -15.62 -48.07
C ASN A 17 13.72 -16.10 -47.98
N TYR A 18 12.85 -15.40 -47.25
CA TYR A 18 11.42 -15.71 -47.21
C TYR A 18 10.80 -15.75 -48.61
N PHE A 19 11.06 -14.78 -49.48
CA PHE A 19 10.57 -14.80 -50.87
C PHE A 19 11.17 -15.95 -51.72
N ARG A 20 12.27 -16.56 -51.30
CA ARG A 20 12.93 -17.68 -52.00
C ARG A 20 12.50 -19.05 -51.46
N THR A 21 12.35 -19.19 -50.15
CA THR A 21 12.13 -20.47 -49.46
C THR A 21 10.70 -20.64 -48.96
N GLY A 22 9.99 -19.54 -48.70
CA GLY A 22 8.68 -19.51 -48.04
C GLY A 22 8.75 -19.50 -46.51
N GLU A 23 9.93 -19.54 -45.91
CA GLU A 23 10.13 -19.60 -44.45
C GLU A 23 10.74 -18.29 -43.94
N LEU A 24 10.09 -17.62 -42.97
CA LEU A 24 10.55 -16.35 -42.41
C LEU A 24 11.18 -16.53 -41.02
N HIS A 25 12.52 -16.47 -40.99
CA HIS A 25 13.29 -16.45 -39.75
C HIS A 25 13.81 -15.04 -39.43
N LEU A 26 13.75 -14.66 -38.15
CA LEU A 26 14.14 -13.33 -37.68
C LEU A 26 15.53 -13.33 -37.02
N PRO A 27 16.35 -12.29 -37.23
CA PRO A 27 17.65 -12.16 -36.59
C PRO A 27 17.50 -11.92 -35.08
N THR A 28 18.47 -12.42 -34.29
CA THR A 28 18.50 -12.30 -32.82
C THR A 28 19.11 -10.98 -32.33
N SER A 29 19.87 -10.30 -33.19
CA SER A 29 20.60 -9.05 -32.95
C SER A 29 19.71 -7.81 -32.96
N VAL A 30 18.53 -7.89 -33.60
CA VAL A 30 17.66 -6.74 -33.86
C VAL A 30 16.44 -6.74 -32.95
N CYS A 31 16.04 -5.54 -32.50
CA CYS A 31 14.87 -5.38 -31.64
C CYS A 31 13.55 -5.52 -32.42
N GLY A 32 12.51 -6.02 -31.76
CA GLY A 32 11.19 -6.24 -32.36
C GLY A 32 10.54 -5.04 -33.08
N PRO A 33 10.68 -3.77 -32.61
CA PRO A 33 10.10 -2.63 -33.32
C PRO A 33 10.72 -2.41 -34.70
N VAL A 34 12.03 -2.62 -34.82
CA VAL A 34 12.74 -2.47 -36.10
C VAL A 34 12.31 -3.59 -37.04
N VAL A 35 12.25 -4.83 -36.55
CA VAL A 35 11.71 -5.97 -37.31
C VAL A 35 10.30 -5.68 -37.84
N LYS A 36 9.38 -5.24 -36.97
CA LYS A 36 8.01 -4.89 -37.36
C LYS A 36 7.99 -3.82 -38.46
N SER A 37 8.77 -2.75 -38.29
CA SER A 37 8.81 -1.64 -39.26
C SER A 37 9.40 -2.04 -40.62
N GLU A 38 10.31 -3.02 -40.64
CA GLU A 38 10.87 -3.55 -41.88
C GLU A 38 9.88 -4.51 -42.56
N LEU A 39 9.25 -5.43 -41.82
CA LEU A 39 8.23 -6.33 -42.39
C LEU A 39 7.06 -5.53 -43.00
N GLU A 40 6.59 -4.49 -42.30
CA GLU A 40 5.57 -3.56 -42.80
C GLU A 40 6.01 -2.85 -44.10
N PHE A 41 7.28 -2.46 -44.21
CA PHE A 41 7.82 -1.83 -45.42
C PHE A 41 7.88 -2.80 -46.60
N TRP A 42 8.35 -4.02 -46.37
CA TRP A 42 8.48 -5.06 -47.38
C TRP A 42 7.13 -5.72 -47.72
N GLY A 43 6.06 -5.38 -46.99
CA GLY A 43 4.73 -5.93 -47.19
C GLY A 43 4.62 -7.40 -46.81
N VAL A 44 5.44 -7.85 -45.86
CA VAL A 44 5.43 -9.21 -45.31
C VAL A 44 4.60 -9.22 -44.03
N ASP A 45 3.66 -10.16 -43.93
CA ASP A 45 2.72 -10.20 -42.81
C ASP A 45 3.37 -10.85 -41.58
N GLU A 46 3.03 -10.40 -40.38
CA GLU A 46 3.63 -10.88 -39.13
C GLU A 46 3.27 -12.35 -38.84
N VAL A 47 2.19 -12.83 -39.44
CA VAL A 47 1.72 -14.23 -39.36
C VAL A 47 2.63 -15.22 -40.09
N ASP A 48 3.49 -14.74 -40.98
CA ASP A 48 4.41 -15.59 -41.74
C ASP A 48 5.68 -15.95 -40.96
N ILE A 49 5.87 -15.39 -39.76
CA ILE A 49 7.04 -15.65 -38.90
C ILE A 49 6.99 -17.09 -38.39
N GLU A 50 8.09 -17.83 -38.61
CA GLU A 50 8.22 -19.22 -38.19
C GLU A 50 8.18 -19.43 -36.66
N GLU A 51 7.71 -20.60 -36.23
CA GLU A 51 7.48 -20.94 -34.81
C GLU A 51 8.72 -20.72 -33.91
N CYS A 52 9.91 -20.99 -34.44
CA CYS A 52 11.17 -20.83 -33.71
C CYS A 52 11.50 -19.36 -33.39
N CYS A 53 10.98 -18.42 -34.17
CA CYS A 53 11.19 -16.98 -34.01
C CYS A 53 9.96 -16.29 -33.41
N TRP A 54 8.77 -16.88 -33.59
CA TRP A 54 7.49 -16.33 -33.15
C TRP A 54 7.48 -16.04 -31.65
N SER A 55 7.93 -16.97 -30.81
CA SER A 55 7.91 -16.79 -29.36
C SER A 55 8.66 -15.53 -28.91
N ARG A 56 9.84 -15.26 -29.50
CA ARG A 56 10.64 -14.07 -29.19
C ARG A 56 9.93 -12.79 -29.66
N TYR A 57 9.42 -12.79 -30.89
CA TYR A 57 8.73 -11.65 -31.47
C TYR A 57 7.43 -11.33 -30.71
N ALA A 58 6.60 -12.33 -30.45
CA ALA A 58 5.36 -12.21 -29.68
C ALA A 58 5.59 -11.73 -28.25
N THR A 59 6.68 -12.17 -27.59
CA THR A 59 7.05 -11.68 -26.25
C THR A 59 7.31 -10.18 -26.27
N TRP A 60 8.06 -9.68 -27.25
CA TRP A 60 8.25 -8.24 -27.39
C TRP A 60 6.93 -7.51 -27.67
N ALA A 61 6.11 -8.01 -28.60
CA ALA A 61 4.87 -7.35 -29.01
C ALA A 61 3.88 -7.22 -27.83
N THR A 62 3.70 -8.31 -27.08
CA THR A 62 2.87 -8.35 -25.87
C THR A 62 3.41 -7.44 -24.77
N THR A 63 4.74 -7.44 -24.55
CA THR A 63 5.38 -6.55 -23.59
C THR A 63 5.15 -5.08 -23.95
N LEU A 64 5.30 -4.73 -25.23
CA LEU A 64 5.08 -3.36 -25.70
C LEU A 64 3.62 -2.93 -25.52
N GLN A 65 2.66 -3.81 -25.81
CA GLN A 65 1.25 -3.54 -25.60
C GLN A 65 0.93 -3.33 -24.11
N ALA A 66 1.50 -4.15 -23.23
CA ALA A 66 1.37 -3.98 -21.79
C ALA A 66 1.94 -2.64 -21.31
N LEU A 67 3.13 -2.26 -21.79
CA LEU A 67 3.74 -0.97 -21.47
C LEU A 67 2.87 0.19 -21.95
N ARG A 68 2.36 0.16 -23.19
CA ARG A 68 1.47 1.20 -23.73
C ARG A 68 0.20 1.36 -22.88
N LYS A 69 -0.42 0.25 -22.48
CA LYS A 69 -1.59 0.27 -21.60
C LYS A 69 -1.26 0.91 -20.25
N LEU A 70 -0.12 0.56 -19.64
CA LEU A 70 0.32 1.19 -18.40
C LEU A 70 0.59 2.69 -18.56
N GLU A 71 1.12 3.12 -19.71
CA GLU A 71 1.31 4.55 -20.01
C GLU A 71 0.01 5.31 -20.21
N GLU A 72 -0.98 4.67 -20.85
CA GLU A 72 -2.34 5.19 -21.03
C GLU A 72 -3.04 5.31 -19.68
N ASP A 73 -3.03 4.26 -18.85
CA ASP A 73 -3.59 4.28 -17.49
C ASP A 73 -2.93 5.38 -16.64
N ARG A 74 -1.60 5.53 -16.74
CA ARG A 74 -0.83 6.61 -16.09
C ARG A 74 -1.26 8.00 -16.59
N LYS A 75 -1.45 8.16 -17.90
CA LYS A 75 -1.90 9.41 -18.51
C LYS A 75 -3.35 9.73 -18.13
N GLU A 76 -4.23 8.74 -18.08
CA GLU A 76 -5.62 8.91 -17.65
C GLU A 76 -5.68 9.35 -16.19
N HIS A 77 -4.89 8.74 -15.30
CA HIS A 77 -4.74 9.19 -13.92
C HIS A 77 -4.32 10.66 -13.80
N PHE A 78 -3.46 11.13 -14.70
CA PHE A 78 -2.99 12.50 -14.72
C PHE A 78 -4.03 13.46 -15.36
N GLN A 79 -4.64 13.06 -16.48
CA GLN A 79 -5.64 13.82 -17.23
C GLN A 79 -6.98 13.94 -16.49
N LEU A 80 -7.32 13.00 -15.60
CA LEU A 80 -8.43 13.17 -14.67
C LEU A 80 -8.29 14.50 -13.92
N GLY A 81 -7.06 14.89 -13.54
CA GLY A 81 -6.73 16.17 -12.89
C GLY A 81 -6.92 17.42 -13.76
N GLU A 82 -7.27 17.25 -15.03
CA GLU A 82 -7.38 18.31 -16.04
C GLU A 82 -8.81 18.45 -16.62
N TYR A 83 -9.79 17.67 -16.12
CA TYR A 83 -11.20 17.87 -16.48
C TYR A 83 -11.59 19.34 -16.26
N PRO A 84 -12.28 19.98 -17.22
CA PRO A 84 -12.61 21.40 -17.13
C PRO A 84 -13.65 21.61 -16.03
N GLU A 85 -13.18 21.87 -14.81
CA GLU A 85 -14.00 22.43 -13.74
C GLU A 85 -14.36 23.86 -14.12
N GLN A 86 -15.43 24.01 -14.89
CA GLN A 86 -15.98 25.30 -15.30
C GLN A 86 -16.62 26.07 -14.12
N ASN A 87 -16.84 25.42 -12.97
CA ASN A 87 -17.61 25.97 -11.85
C ASN A 87 -16.79 26.45 -10.64
N PHE A 88 -15.46 26.37 -10.66
CA PHE A 88 -14.62 26.85 -9.54
C PHE A 88 -13.87 28.15 -9.89
N PRO A 89 -13.62 29.03 -8.88
CA PRO A 89 -12.78 30.22 -9.06
C PRO A 89 -11.40 29.83 -9.64
N SER A 90 -10.83 30.69 -10.49
CA SER A 90 -9.53 30.45 -11.15
C SER A 90 -8.44 30.06 -10.16
N ASP A 91 -8.37 30.77 -9.04
CA ASP A 91 -7.30 30.62 -8.04
C ASP A 91 -7.37 29.27 -7.33
N PHE A 92 -8.58 28.78 -7.03
CA PHE A 92 -8.78 27.46 -6.43
C PHE A 92 -8.45 26.34 -7.42
N ARG A 93 -8.79 26.52 -8.69
CA ARG A 93 -8.46 25.58 -9.77
C ARG A 93 -6.95 25.47 -9.97
N GLU A 94 -6.22 26.58 -9.96
CA GLU A 94 -4.75 26.58 -10.08
C GLU A 94 -4.06 25.99 -8.84
N PHE A 95 -4.54 26.31 -7.64
CA PHE A 95 -4.06 25.70 -6.40
C PHE A 95 -4.26 24.19 -6.41
N ARG A 96 -5.47 23.72 -6.73
CA ARG A 96 -5.81 22.30 -6.81
C ARG A 96 -4.96 21.57 -7.84
N ARG A 97 -4.74 22.15 -9.02
CA ARG A 97 -3.86 21.55 -10.05
C ARG A 97 -2.42 21.43 -9.55
N ARG A 98 -1.90 22.42 -8.83
CA ARG A 98 -0.56 22.36 -8.22
C ARG A 98 -0.50 21.30 -7.11
N ALA A 99 -1.51 21.23 -6.26
CA ALA A 99 -1.61 20.22 -5.21
C ALA A 99 -1.74 18.80 -5.80
N TRP A 100 -2.50 18.60 -6.88
CA TRP A 100 -2.64 17.30 -7.53
C TRP A 100 -1.30 16.82 -8.09
N LYS A 101 -0.56 17.71 -8.77
CA LYS A 101 0.80 17.42 -9.25
C LYS A 101 1.76 17.09 -8.11
N PHE A 102 1.63 17.79 -6.98
CA PHE A 102 2.43 17.55 -5.79
C PHE A 102 2.19 16.15 -5.21
N PHE A 103 0.92 15.75 -5.03
CA PHE A 103 0.57 14.43 -4.49
C PHE A 103 0.79 13.27 -5.48
N ALA A 104 0.56 13.49 -6.78
CA ALA A 104 0.67 12.44 -7.80
C ALA A 104 2.11 12.16 -8.25
N GLN A 105 3.03 13.12 -8.10
CA GLN A 105 4.44 12.96 -8.49
C GLN A 105 5.37 13.33 -7.34
N PRO A 106 5.77 12.37 -6.48
CA PRO A 106 6.69 12.62 -5.37
C PRO A 106 8.09 13.09 -5.82
N SER A 107 8.47 12.85 -7.08
CA SER A 107 9.76 13.27 -7.63
C SER A 107 9.75 14.66 -8.31
N SER A 108 8.58 15.30 -8.44
CA SER A 108 8.41 16.52 -9.26
C SER A 108 9.10 17.76 -8.70
N SER A 109 9.17 17.90 -7.37
CA SER A 109 9.70 19.10 -6.70
C SER A 109 10.36 18.76 -5.37
N VAL A 110 11.24 19.62 -4.86
CA VAL A 110 11.87 19.46 -3.54
C VAL A 110 10.85 19.25 -2.40
N PRO A 111 9.76 20.05 -2.28
CA PRO A 111 8.78 19.80 -1.23
C PRO A 111 8.00 18.50 -1.47
N ALA A 112 7.76 18.08 -2.71
CA ALA A 112 7.11 16.78 -3.00
C ALA A 112 8.00 15.60 -2.59
N LYS A 113 9.33 15.73 -2.79
CA LYS A 113 10.32 14.74 -2.33
C LYS A 113 10.36 14.65 -0.81
N LEU A 114 10.38 15.80 -0.13
CA LEU A 114 10.36 15.85 1.33
C LEU A 114 9.09 15.19 1.89
N TYR A 115 7.94 15.53 1.32
CA TYR A 115 6.67 14.89 1.69
C TYR A 115 6.71 13.36 1.47
N GLY A 116 7.22 12.90 0.33
CA GLY A 116 7.40 11.46 0.07
C GLY A 116 8.29 10.76 1.10
N ILE A 117 9.38 11.40 1.53
CA ILE A 117 10.25 10.89 2.60
C ILE A 117 9.48 10.82 3.93
N VAL A 118 8.75 11.86 4.29
CA VAL A 118 7.95 11.91 5.52
C VAL A 118 6.87 10.81 5.52
N SER A 119 6.07 10.70 4.46
CA SER A 119 5.05 9.65 4.34
C SER A 119 5.68 8.26 4.42
N LEU A 120 6.84 8.04 3.78
CA LEU A 120 7.56 6.76 3.87
C LEU A 120 8.03 6.46 5.30
N THR A 121 8.55 7.45 6.02
CA THR A 121 8.94 7.26 7.43
C THR A 121 7.76 6.92 8.32
N VAL A 122 6.59 7.55 8.12
CA VAL A 122 5.37 7.26 8.88
C VAL A 122 4.87 5.84 8.59
N ILE A 123 4.95 5.37 7.34
CA ILE A 123 4.65 3.98 6.98
C ILE A 123 5.56 3.01 7.74
N PHE A 124 6.87 3.27 7.82
CA PHE A 124 7.77 2.40 8.57
C PHE A 124 7.47 2.41 10.07
N LEU A 125 7.13 3.57 10.65
CA LEU A 125 6.75 3.68 12.06
C LEU A 125 5.45 2.94 12.36
N SER A 126 4.44 2.99 11.49
CA SER A 126 3.19 2.25 11.69
C SER A 126 3.39 0.74 11.61
N ILE A 127 4.18 0.26 10.64
CA ILE A 127 4.54 -1.16 10.54
C ILE A 127 5.30 -1.61 11.79
N PHE A 128 6.28 -0.82 12.23
CA PHE A 128 7.02 -1.10 13.45
C PHE A 128 6.10 -1.21 14.67
N SER A 129 5.17 -0.26 14.82
CA SER A 129 4.22 -0.25 15.93
C SER A 129 3.28 -1.45 15.91
N PHE A 130 2.76 -1.82 14.73
CA PHE A 130 1.96 -3.03 14.56
C PHE A 130 2.74 -4.30 14.97
N CYS A 131 3.99 -4.42 14.53
CA CYS A 131 4.86 -5.53 14.91
C CYS A 131 5.14 -5.54 16.43
N ALA A 132 5.41 -4.37 17.01
CA ALA A 132 5.68 -4.24 18.44
C ALA A 132 4.45 -4.55 19.31
N ASN A 133 3.25 -4.12 18.92
CA ASN A 133 1.98 -4.45 19.57
C ASN A 133 1.68 -5.97 19.58
N THR A 134 2.18 -6.68 18.57
CA THR A 134 2.05 -8.14 18.47
C THR A 134 3.01 -8.86 19.43
N HIS A 135 4.15 -8.25 19.73
CA HIS A 135 5.21 -8.87 20.52
C HIS A 135 4.97 -8.75 22.03
N SER A 136 5.02 -9.88 22.75
CA SER A 136 4.73 -9.95 24.19
C SER A 136 5.65 -9.10 25.06
N ALA A 137 6.89 -8.83 24.63
CA ALA A 137 7.82 -8.00 25.40
C ALA A 137 7.45 -6.50 25.47
N PHE A 138 6.52 -6.02 24.62
CA PHE A 138 6.05 -4.62 24.66
C PHE A 138 4.68 -4.47 25.31
N LYS A 139 4.13 -5.55 25.88
CA LYS A 139 2.88 -5.51 26.64
C LYS A 139 3.17 -5.24 28.10
N VAL A 140 2.47 -4.26 28.66
CA VAL A 140 2.51 -3.94 30.08
C VAL A 140 1.30 -4.59 30.74
N VAL A 141 1.49 -5.06 31.97
CA VAL A 141 0.39 -5.59 32.78
C VAL A 141 -0.48 -4.42 33.23
N ASP A 142 -1.75 -4.42 32.84
CA ASP A 142 -2.74 -3.47 33.38
C ASP A 142 -3.31 -4.08 34.67
N VAL A 143 -2.79 -3.64 35.82
CA VAL A 143 -3.39 -3.96 37.12
C VAL A 143 -4.36 -2.84 37.46
N HIS A 144 -5.66 -3.11 37.38
CA HIS A 144 -6.66 -2.18 37.87
C HIS A 144 -6.41 -1.94 39.37
N ALA A 145 -6.36 -0.68 39.79
CA ALA A 145 -6.03 -0.30 41.17
C ALA A 145 -6.92 -1.00 42.22
N GLY A 146 -8.18 -1.32 41.87
CA GLY A 146 -9.09 -2.06 42.74
C GLY A 146 -8.72 -3.53 42.97
N ASP A 147 -8.00 -4.17 42.05
CA ASP A 147 -7.52 -5.56 42.21
C ASP A 147 -6.20 -5.62 42.99
N LEU A 148 -5.41 -4.54 42.99
CA LEU A 148 -4.13 -4.45 43.70
C LEU A 148 -4.36 -4.41 45.23
N ASP A 149 -5.42 -3.74 45.67
CA ASP A 149 -5.85 -3.73 47.08
C ASP A 149 -6.40 -5.10 47.53
N LEU A 150 -7.11 -5.81 46.64
CA LEU A 150 -7.63 -7.16 46.92
C LEU A 150 -6.50 -8.19 46.99
N VAL A 151 -5.51 -8.11 46.10
CA VAL A 151 -4.32 -8.98 46.11
C VAL A 151 -3.43 -8.67 47.31
N HIS A 152 -3.21 -7.40 47.66
CA HIS A 152 -2.42 -7.01 48.83
C HIS A 152 -3.06 -7.49 50.14
N ASN A 153 -4.39 -7.51 50.22
CA ASN A 153 -5.11 -8.01 51.40
C ASN A 153 -5.22 -9.56 51.43
N ALA A 154 -5.18 -10.22 50.26
CA ALA A 154 -5.24 -11.68 50.14
C ALA A 154 -3.87 -12.37 50.25
N THR A 155 -2.79 -11.71 49.85
CA THR A 155 -1.41 -12.20 49.96
C THR A 155 -0.65 -11.34 50.95
N GLY A 156 -0.54 -11.83 52.19
CA GLY A 156 0.28 -11.18 53.22
C GLY A 156 1.69 -10.87 52.70
N ASP A 157 2.27 -9.79 53.22
CA ASP A 157 3.40 -8.95 52.77
C ASP A 157 4.69 -9.63 52.20
N GLY A 158 4.79 -10.95 52.13
CA GLY A 158 5.99 -11.67 51.71
C GLY A 158 6.04 -12.15 50.25
N GLU A 159 4.94 -12.11 49.48
CA GLU A 159 4.87 -12.81 48.18
C GLU A 159 4.69 -11.90 46.95
N TYR A 160 4.33 -10.63 47.16
CA TYR A 160 4.14 -9.63 46.09
C TYR A 160 5.41 -9.37 45.28
N SER A 161 6.56 -9.24 45.94
CA SER A 161 7.86 -8.97 45.29
C SER A 161 8.29 -10.08 44.33
N ARG A 162 7.89 -11.34 44.59
CA ARG A 162 8.25 -12.50 43.77
C ARG A 162 7.44 -12.57 42.46
N TRP A 163 6.19 -12.09 42.48
CA TRP A 163 5.34 -12.02 41.28
C TRP A 163 5.72 -10.84 40.37
N VAL A 164 6.20 -9.73 40.94
CA VAL A 164 6.61 -8.53 40.18
C VAL A 164 8.00 -8.69 39.55
N GLU A 165 8.95 -9.35 40.23
CA GLU A 165 10.28 -9.64 39.65
C GLU A 165 10.29 -10.90 38.77
N GLY A 166 9.42 -11.86 39.05
CA GLY A 166 9.30 -13.13 38.31
C GLY A 166 8.34 -13.02 37.13
N GLY A 167 8.67 -12.21 36.13
CA GLY A 167 7.91 -12.15 34.88
C GLY A 167 7.58 -13.56 34.36
N VAL A 168 6.28 -13.88 34.33
CA VAL A 168 5.60 -15.03 33.71
C VAL A 168 6.56 -16.15 33.26
N ARG A 169 7.12 -16.88 34.22
CA ARG A 169 7.70 -18.19 33.95
C ARG A 169 6.86 -19.25 34.65
N GLN A 170 5.88 -19.71 33.88
CA GLN A 170 5.29 -21.05 33.96
C GLN A 170 4.49 -21.36 35.23
N SER A 171 3.17 -21.16 35.18
CA SER A 171 2.24 -21.84 36.09
C SER A 171 0.95 -22.26 35.36
N ASN A 172 1.09 -23.13 34.36
CA ASN A 172 -0.04 -23.93 33.86
C ASN A 172 -0.16 -25.28 34.59
N SER A 173 0.45 -25.47 35.76
CA SER A 173 0.53 -26.82 36.35
C SER A 173 0.48 -26.96 37.87
N ILE A 174 0.14 -25.93 38.65
CA ILE A 174 -0.09 -26.12 40.09
C ILE A 174 -1.31 -25.30 40.51
N LEU A 175 -2.44 -26.00 40.69
CA LEU A 175 -3.73 -25.68 41.32
C LEU A 175 -4.74 -26.53 40.54
N GLY A 176 -4.85 -27.84 40.78
CA GLY A 176 -5.09 -28.39 42.12
C GLY A 176 -6.52 -28.07 42.49
N ASP A 177 -7.44 -28.85 41.94
CA ASP A 177 -8.88 -28.90 42.16
C ASP A 177 -9.28 -28.43 43.57
N SER A 178 -9.88 -27.24 43.68
CA SER A 178 -10.64 -26.85 44.87
C SER A 178 -11.78 -25.91 44.50
N GLN A 179 -12.90 -26.55 44.18
CA GLN A 179 -14.22 -25.99 44.15
C GLN A 179 -14.52 -25.24 45.47
N ARG A 180 -14.61 -23.90 45.46
CA ARG A 180 -15.31 -23.08 46.48
C ARG A 180 -15.49 -21.62 46.04
N ASN A 181 -16.75 -21.27 45.77
CA ASN A 181 -17.39 -19.94 45.79
C ASN A 181 -16.54 -18.68 45.57
N GLY A 182 -16.69 -18.09 44.38
CA GLY A 182 -16.89 -16.64 44.26
C GLY A 182 -15.65 -15.75 44.23
N THR A 183 -14.48 -16.24 43.84
CA THR A 183 -13.33 -15.37 43.55
C THR A 183 -13.31 -15.01 42.07
N SER A 184 -13.51 -13.72 41.80
CA SER A 184 -13.35 -13.09 40.49
C SER A 184 -12.06 -13.58 39.83
N ASP A 185 -12.21 -14.26 38.70
CA ASP A 185 -11.11 -14.72 37.86
C ASP A 185 -10.26 -13.50 37.47
N THR A 186 -9.11 -13.32 38.14
CA THR A 186 -8.25 -12.15 37.97
C THR A 186 -7.48 -12.31 36.66
N THR A 187 -8.19 -12.06 35.56
CA THR A 187 -7.63 -12.15 34.21
C THR A 187 -6.65 -11.00 34.02
N VAL A 188 -5.36 -11.27 34.23
CA VAL A 188 -4.28 -10.31 34.00
C VAL A 188 -4.27 -9.93 32.51
N LYS A 189 -4.83 -8.77 32.16
CA LYS A 189 -4.85 -8.27 30.79
C LYS A 189 -3.53 -7.61 30.46
N MET A 190 -2.85 -8.17 29.47
CA MET A 190 -1.64 -7.59 28.87
C MET A 190 -2.06 -6.51 27.85
N VAL A 191 -1.80 -5.25 28.16
CA VAL A 191 -2.18 -4.09 27.33
C VAL A 191 -0.94 -3.52 26.65
N ALA A 192 -1.12 -2.95 25.45
CA ALA A 192 -0.03 -2.28 24.74
C ALA A 192 0.52 -1.10 25.56
N HIS A 193 1.83 -0.90 25.53
CA HIS A 193 2.46 0.22 26.22
C HIS A 193 1.91 1.57 25.71
N PRO A 194 1.62 2.55 26.58
CA PRO A 194 0.94 3.81 26.20
C PRO A 194 1.65 4.61 25.10
N ALA A 195 2.97 4.54 25.04
CA ALA A 195 3.76 5.18 23.97
C ALA A 195 3.43 4.64 22.56
N LEU A 196 3.19 3.33 22.42
CA LEU A 196 2.81 2.73 21.14
C LEU A 196 1.40 3.17 20.73
N HIS A 197 0.48 3.24 21.69
CA HIS A 197 -0.87 3.76 21.44
C HIS A 197 -0.85 5.20 20.91
N HIS A 198 -0.03 6.09 21.47
CA HIS A 198 0.10 7.46 20.95
C HIS A 198 0.70 7.50 19.54
N LEU A 199 1.65 6.63 19.25
CA LEU A 199 2.26 6.50 17.93
C LEU A 199 1.22 6.01 16.90
N ASP A 200 0.44 4.99 17.24
CA ASP A 200 -0.63 4.44 16.38
C ASP A 200 -1.67 5.51 16.04
N VAL A 201 -2.16 6.23 17.06
CA VAL A 201 -3.12 7.33 16.87
C VAL A 201 -2.50 8.44 16.00
N GLY A 202 -1.23 8.79 16.22
CA GLY A 202 -0.53 9.80 15.42
C GLY A 202 -0.40 9.39 13.95
N CYS A 203 -0.04 8.13 13.67
CA CYS A 203 0.04 7.60 12.31
C CYS A 203 -1.34 7.54 11.64
N LEU A 204 -2.36 7.11 12.36
CA LEU A 204 -3.74 7.08 11.89
C LEU A 204 -4.21 8.48 11.47
N VAL A 205 -3.99 9.50 12.32
CA VAL A 205 -4.34 10.89 12.01
C VAL A 205 -3.60 11.37 10.75
N PHE A 206 -2.31 11.06 10.61
CA PHE A 206 -1.53 11.41 9.43
C PHE A 206 -2.13 10.79 8.15
N PHE A 207 -2.41 9.49 8.15
CA PHE A 207 -2.97 8.80 6.98
C PHE A 207 -4.39 9.26 6.65
N VAL A 208 -5.22 9.57 7.66
CA VAL A 208 -6.55 10.15 7.44
C VAL A 208 -6.44 11.53 6.81
N LEU A 209 -5.56 12.41 7.32
CA LEU A 209 -5.34 13.73 6.73
C LEU A 209 -4.79 13.64 5.30
N GLU A 210 -3.90 12.69 5.04
CA GLU A 210 -3.36 12.40 3.72
C GLU A 210 -4.45 11.95 2.74
N LEU A 211 -5.30 11.00 3.15
CA LEU A 211 -6.43 10.52 2.37
C LEU A 211 -7.44 11.64 2.11
N LEU A 212 -7.74 12.48 3.11
CA LEU A 212 -8.62 13.64 2.97
C LEU A 212 -8.03 14.68 2.02
N ALA A 213 -6.73 14.97 2.11
CA ALA A 213 -6.06 15.88 1.20
C ALA A 213 -6.12 15.37 -0.25
N ARG A 214 -5.83 14.09 -0.48
CA ARG A 214 -5.97 13.44 -1.80
C ARG A 214 -7.42 13.48 -2.30
N PHE A 215 -8.39 13.20 -1.42
CA PHE A 215 -9.81 13.28 -1.75
C PHE A 215 -10.22 14.69 -2.15
N LEU A 216 -9.83 15.73 -1.40
CA LEU A 216 -10.16 17.13 -1.67
C LEU A 216 -9.55 17.62 -2.98
N VAL A 217 -8.29 17.27 -3.23
CA VAL A 217 -7.57 17.67 -4.43
C VAL A 217 -8.05 16.89 -5.66
N SER A 218 -8.53 15.66 -5.48
CA SER A 218 -8.97 14.81 -6.59
C SER A 218 -10.16 15.40 -7.35
N PRO A 219 -10.10 15.50 -8.69
CA PRO A 219 -11.11 16.06 -9.60
C PRO A 219 -12.47 15.35 -9.48
N SER A 220 -12.46 14.02 -9.53
CA SER A 220 -13.65 13.17 -9.53
C SER A 220 -13.66 12.26 -8.31
N LYS A 221 -14.51 12.60 -7.32
CA LYS A 221 -14.56 11.93 -6.01
C LYS A 221 -14.89 10.43 -6.10
N VAL A 222 -15.87 10.07 -6.95
CA VAL A 222 -16.32 8.68 -7.12
C VAL A 222 -15.23 7.81 -7.76
N LYS A 223 -14.62 8.29 -8.86
CA LYS A 223 -13.52 7.56 -9.48
C LYS A 223 -12.33 7.41 -8.52
N PHE A 224 -12.03 8.45 -7.73
CA PHE A 224 -10.96 8.40 -6.73
C PHE A 224 -11.19 7.35 -5.65
N ILE A 225 -12.41 7.24 -5.09
CA ILE A 225 -12.74 6.21 -4.10
C ILE A 225 -12.65 4.81 -4.71
N LEU A 226 -12.98 4.67 -5.99
CA LEU A 226 -12.91 3.39 -6.72
C LEU A 226 -11.51 3.05 -7.23
N MET A 227 -10.50 3.92 -7.06
CA MET A 227 -9.13 3.61 -7.44
C MET A 227 -8.57 2.51 -6.54
N PRO A 228 -7.88 1.49 -7.09
CA PRO A 228 -7.34 0.38 -6.31
C PRO A 228 -6.37 0.84 -5.21
N MET A 229 -5.55 1.87 -5.48
CA MET A 229 -4.65 2.46 -4.47
C MET A 229 -5.42 3.04 -3.28
N THR A 230 -6.51 3.79 -3.52
CA THR A 230 -7.36 4.37 -2.48
C THR A 230 -8.12 3.30 -1.69
N ILE A 231 -8.56 2.23 -2.36
CA ILE A 231 -9.24 1.11 -1.69
C ILE A 231 -8.30 0.45 -0.68
N ILE A 232 -7.03 0.23 -1.05
CA ILE A 232 -6.01 -0.33 -0.15
C ILE A 232 -5.80 0.58 1.05
N GLU A 233 -5.67 1.89 0.84
CA GLU A 233 -5.55 2.87 1.94
C GLU A 233 -6.76 2.82 2.87
N PHE A 234 -7.99 2.76 2.35
CA PHE A 234 -9.20 2.67 3.16
C PHE A 234 -9.27 1.37 3.97
N MET A 235 -8.97 0.23 3.35
CA MET A 235 -8.95 -1.07 4.02
C MET A 235 -7.91 -1.14 5.15
N ALA A 236 -6.77 -0.47 4.97
CA ALA A 236 -5.74 -0.39 5.99
C ALA A 236 -6.15 0.49 7.19
N LEU A 237 -6.94 1.55 6.97
CA LEU A 237 -7.36 2.48 8.03
C LEU A 237 -8.63 2.05 8.76
N LEU A 238 -9.48 1.23 8.12
CA LEU A 238 -10.81 0.91 8.63
C LEU A 238 -10.81 0.25 10.01
N PRO A 239 -9.96 -0.76 10.32
CA PRO A 239 -9.96 -1.39 11.64
C PRO A 239 -9.62 -0.41 12.76
N ASP A 240 -8.53 0.35 12.62
CA ASP A 240 -8.08 1.32 13.61
C ASP A 240 -9.07 2.48 13.76
N LEU A 241 -9.73 2.90 12.68
CA LEU A 241 -10.76 3.94 12.71
C LEU A 241 -11.98 3.48 13.50
N ILE A 242 -12.44 2.24 13.29
CA ILE A 242 -13.60 1.67 14.01
C ILE A 242 -13.29 1.54 15.50
N ASP A 243 -12.12 1.01 15.85
CA ASP A 243 -11.73 0.81 17.25
C ASP A 243 -11.62 2.14 18.01
N ASN A 244 -11.00 3.16 17.40
CA ASN A 244 -10.89 4.48 18.01
C ASN A 244 -12.24 5.21 18.09
N LEU A 245 -13.10 5.07 17.07
CA LEU A 245 -14.46 5.63 17.11
C LEU A 245 -15.31 4.98 18.20
N ALA A 246 -15.25 3.67 18.35
CA ALA A 246 -15.97 2.94 19.40
C ALA A 246 -15.54 3.40 20.79
N ARG A 247 -14.24 3.62 21.01
CA ARG A 247 -13.71 4.17 22.28
C ARG A 247 -14.24 5.57 22.57
N LEU A 248 -14.25 6.48 21.58
CA LEU A 248 -14.78 7.83 21.74
C LEU A 248 -16.29 7.83 22.04
N LEU A 249 -17.06 6.98 21.35
CA LEU A 249 -18.49 6.82 21.63
C LEU A 249 -18.74 6.28 23.04
N SER A 250 -17.92 5.34 23.51
CA SER A 250 -18.02 4.81 24.87
C SER A 250 -17.68 5.86 25.94
N ALA A 251 -16.67 6.70 25.71
CA ALA A 251 -16.29 7.78 26.60
C ALA A 251 -17.37 8.87 26.70
N THR A 252 -17.90 9.31 25.55
CA THR A 252 -18.98 10.31 25.49
C THR A 252 -20.28 9.78 26.11
N TYR A 253 -20.58 8.49 25.95
CA TYR A 253 -21.71 7.85 26.60
C TYR A 253 -21.56 7.82 28.14
N ALA A 254 -20.38 7.49 28.65
CA ALA A 254 -20.10 7.48 30.09
C ALA A 254 -20.20 8.88 30.73
N GLU A 255 -19.76 9.92 30.01
CA GLU A 255 -19.88 11.32 30.43
C GLU A 255 -21.35 11.76 30.50
N HIS A 256 -22.19 11.33 29.55
CA HIS A 256 -23.63 11.63 29.58
C HIS A 256 -24.40 10.87 30.69
N GLN A 257 -23.86 9.78 31.22
CA GLN A 257 -24.49 9.00 32.31
C GLN A 257 -24.11 9.51 33.72
N THR A 258 -23.09 10.37 33.81
CA THR A 258 -22.61 10.96 35.06
C THR A 258 -23.18 12.36 35.35
N ILE A 259 -23.96 12.92 34.42
CA ILE A 259 -24.74 14.17 34.54
C ILE A 259 -26.21 13.83 34.83
#